data_AF-A0A8S8XY99-F1
#
_entry.id   AF-A0A8S8XY99-F1
#
_cell.length_a   1.000
_cell.length_b   1.000
_cell.length_c   1.000
_cell.angle_alpha   90.00
_cell.angle_beta   90.00
_cell.angle_gamma   90.00
#
_symmetry.space_group_name_H-M   'P 1'
#
loop_
_entity.id
_entity.type
_entity.pdbx_description
1 polymer ?
#
loop_
_entity_poly.entity_id
_entity_poly.type
_entity_poly.pdbx_seq_one_letter_code
_entity_poly.pdbx_strand_id
1 'polypeptide(L)'
;MGIHALGYVAETRERAVEEFYPGYAASFTKIGRERGWPPITRDHFESQIGPTGALVIGDVEEVAEKVLRHSEALGGLSRFSFQLDVAGLTHEQLMNAIDLLGNKVSPIVNKKLS
;
A
#
# COMPACT_ATOMS: atom_id res chain seq x y z
N MET A 1 9.94 -16.63 1.49
CA MET A 1 8.94 -16.15 0.51
C MET A 1 8.98 -14.63 0.47
N GLY A 2 8.82 -14.00 -0.69
CA GLY A 2 8.84 -12.54 -0.81
C GLY A 2 7.57 -12.01 -1.46
N ILE A 3 7.05 -10.89 -0.98
CA ILE A 3 5.93 -10.17 -1.59
C ILE A 3 6.40 -8.86 -2.20
N HIS A 4 5.83 -8.54 -3.35
CA HIS A 4 5.85 -7.21 -3.94
C HIS A 4 4.42 -6.69 -4.02
N ALA A 5 4.16 -5.53 -3.43
CA ALA A 5 2.85 -4.91 -3.39
C ALA A 5 2.93 -3.45 -3.81
N LEU A 6 1.86 -2.97 -4.45
CA LEU A 6 1.59 -1.53 -4.46
C LEU A 6 1.22 -1.14 -3.03
N GLY A 7 1.80 -0.06 -2.53
CA GLY A 7 1.43 0.43 -1.22
C GLY A 7 1.94 1.82 -0.92
N TYR A 8 1.39 2.41 0.13
CA TYR A 8 1.63 3.77 0.56
C TYR A 8 1.27 3.91 2.04
N VAL A 9 2.03 4.71 2.78
CA VAL A 9 1.74 4.99 4.19
C VAL A 9 1.75 6.48 4.40
N ALA A 10 0.76 6.97 5.15
CA ALA A 10 0.72 8.34 5.65
C ALA A 10 0.39 8.32 7.15
N GLU A 11 0.29 9.49 7.76
CA GLU A 11 0.02 9.64 9.20
C GLU A 11 -1.39 9.19 9.58
N THR A 12 -2.33 9.27 8.64
CA THR A 12 -3.70 8.75 8.80
C THR A 12 -4.15 8.03 7.54
N ARG A 13 -5.13 7.13 7.71
CA ARG A 13 -5.80 6.44 6.61
C ARG A 13 -6.38 7.42 5.60
N GLU A 14 -7.06 8.46 6.08
CA GLU A 14 -7.72 9.45 5.23
C GLU A 14 -6.70 10.13 4.33
N ARG A 15 -5.56 10.56 4.90
CA ARG A 15 -4.49 11.20 4.12
C ARG A 15 -3.88 10.24 3.11
N ALA A 16 -3.60 8.99 3.50
CA ALA A 16 -3.05 7.99 2.59
C ALA A 16 -3.99 7.76 1.38
N VAL A 17 -5.30 7.74 1.63
CA VAL A 17 -6.32 7.57 0.60
C VAL A 17 -6.44 8.81 -0.30
N GLU A 18 -6.51 10.00 0.29
CA GLU A 18 -6.62 11.27 -0.44
C GLU A 18 -5.43 11.53 -1.36
N GLU A 19 -4.22 11.22 -0.89
CA GLU A 19 -2.99 11.42 -1.66
C GLU A 19 -2.82 10.37 -2.77
N PHE A 20 -3.14 9.11 -2.50
CA PHE A 20 -2.85 8.01 -3.44
C PHE A 20 -3.96 7.77 -4.47
N TYR A 21 -5.25 7.86 -4.08
CA TYR A 21 -6.36 7.46 -4.93
C TYR A 21 -6.43 8.21 -6.27
N PRO A 22 -6.31 9.55 -6.35
CA PRO A 22 -6.50 10.28 -7.60
C PRO A 22 -5.54 9.82 -8.70
N GLY A 23 -4.25 9.69 -8.37
CA GLY A 23 -3.23 9.27 -9.33
C GLY A 23 -3.31 7.78 -9.64
N TYR A 24 -3.60 6.92 -8.65
CA TYR A 24 -3.84 5.50 -8.89
C TYR A 24 -5.01 5.30 -9.86
N ALA A 25 -6.15 5.94 -9.60
CA ALA A 25 -7.33 5.83 -10.45
C ALA A 25 -7.07 6.30 -11.88
N ALA A 26 -6.35 7.42 -12.05
CA ALA A 26 -5.97 7.93 -13.38
C ALA A 26 -5.04 6.96 -14.13
N SER A 27 -3.95 6.55 -13.49
CA SER A 27 -2.94 5.64 -14.07
C SER A 27 -3.53 4.28 -14.43
N PHE A 28 -4.24 3.64 -13.50
CA PHE A 28 -4.78 2.30 -13.70
C PHE A 28 -6.02 2.28 -14.61
N THR A 29 -6.82 3.36 -14.65
CA THR A 29 -7.88 3.49 -15.67
C THR A 29 -7.30 3.61 -17.08
N LYS A 30 -6.21 4.38 -17.24
CA LYS A 30 -5.51 4.50 -18.52
C LYS A 30 -4.95 3.15 -18.97
N ILE A 31 -4.21 2.46 -18.09
CA ILE A 31 -3.68 1.12 -18.35
C ILE A 31 -4.82 0.12 -18.64
N GLY A 32 -5.90 0.19 -17.87
CA GLY A 32 -7.06 -0.69 -18.01
C GLY A 32 -7.71 -0.59 -19.38
N ARG A 33 -7.79 0.60 -19.97
CA ARG A 33 -8.32 0.81 -21.33
C ARG A 33 -7.55 0.01 -22.39
N GLU A 34 -6.24 -0.11 -22.24
CA GLU A 34 -5.37 -0.87 -23.15
C GLU A 34 -5.47 -2.38 -22.91
N ARG A 35 -5.87 -2.79 -21.70
CA ARG A 35 -5.91 -4.19 -21.24
C ARG A 35 -7.31 -4.79 -21.12
N GLY A 36 -8.35 -4.03 -21.47
CA GLY A 36 -9.75 -4.45 -21.39
C GLY A 36 -10.30 -4.50 -19.95
N TRP A 37 -9.68 -3.80 -19.00
CA TRP A 37 -10.17 -3.70 -17.63
C TRP A 37 -11.14 -2.52 -17.47
N PRO A 38 -12.13 -2.63 -16.56
CA PRO A 38 -13.00 -1.50 -16.25
C PRO A 38 -12.19 -0.34 -15.63
N PRO A 39 -12.68 0.91 -15.75
CA PRO A 39 -12.12 2.04 -15.03
C PRO A 39 -12.10 1.79 -13.51
N ILE A 40 -11.08 2.34 -12.85
CA ILE A 40 -11.01 2.28 -11.38
C ILE A 40 -12.08 3.20 -10.80
N THR A 41 -12.93 2.63 -9.94
CA THR A 41 -13.90 3.37 -9.13
C THR A 41 -13.40 3.51 -7.70
N ARG A 42 -13.96 4.48 -6.97
CA ARG A 42 -13.63 4.68 -5.55
C ARG A 42 -13.96 3.44 -4.73
N ASP A 43 -15.15 2.88 -4.91
CA ASP A 43 -15.57 1.67 -4.19
C ASP A 43 -14.67 0.47 -4.47
N HIS A 44 -14.23 0.31 -5.73
CA HIS A 44 -13.27 -0.74 -6.04
C HIS A 44 -11.93 -0.50 -5.33
N PHE A 45 -11.40 0.73 -5.36
CA PHE A 45 -10.19 1.07 -4.63
C PHE A 45 -10.30 0.81 -3.12
N GLU A 46 -11.39 1.26 -2.48
CA GLU A 46 -11.67 1.01 -1.06
C GLU A 46 -11.69 -0.49 -0.74
N SER A 47 -12.29 -1.31 -1.62
CA SER A 47 -12.26 -2.78 -1.48
C SER A 47 -10.85 -3.36 -1.54
N GLN A 48 -9.96 -2.75 -2.33
CA GLN A 48 -8.58 -3.21 -2.50
C GLN A 48 -7.66 -2.78 -1.35
N ILE A 49 -7.94 -1.66 -0.69
CA ILE A 49 -7.17 -1.23 0.49
C ILE A 49 -7.70 -1.81 1.80
N GLY A 50 -8.92 -2.36 1.80
CA GLY A 50 -9.51 -3.04 2.96
C GLY A 50 -8.70 -4.28 3.42
N PRO A 51 -9.10 -4.92 4.53
CA PRO A 51 -8.29 -5.93 5.22
C PRO A 51 -7.82 -7.10 4.35
N THR A 52 -8.63 -7.53 3.38
CA THR A 52 -8.33 -8.66 2.49
C THR A 52 -7.92 -8.26 1.08
N GLY A 53 -7.96 -6.97 0.73
CA GLY A 53 -7.62 -6.48 -0.60
C GLY A 53 -6.12 -6.48 -0.88
N ALA A 54 -5.74 -6.29 -2.14
CA ALA A 54 -4.34 -6.43 -2.59
C ALA A 54 -3.44 -5.22 -2.29
N LEU A 55 -3.99 -4.02 -2.14
CA LEU A 55 -3.23 -2.79 -1.98
C LEU A 55 -2.87 -2.57 -0.51
N VAL A 56 -1.61 -2.25 -0.22
CA VAL A 56 -1.14 -2.01 1.15
C VAL A 56 -1.05 -0.51 1.40
N ILE A 57 -2.21 0.11 1.60
CA ILE A 57 -2.36 1.57 1.75
C ILE A 57 -3.15 1.86 3.02
N GLY A 58 -2.64 2.74 3.86
CA GLY A 58 -3.29 3.13 5.12
C GLY A 58 -2.36 3.95 6.01
N ASP A 59 -2.71 4.01 7.29
CA ASP A 59 -1.80 4.49 8.32
C ASP A 59 -0.71 3.45 8.68
N VAL A 60 0.15 3.80 9.63
CA VAL A 60 1.26 2.96 10.07
C VAL A 60 0.78 1.61 10.60
N GLU A 61 -0.23 1.62 11.45
CA GLU A 61 -0.79 0.43 12.10
C GLU A 61 -1.47 -0.49 11.08
N GLU A 62 -2.33 0.04 10.22
CA GLU A 62 -3.02 -0.70 9.17
C GLU A 62 -2.02 -1.38 8.22
N VAL A 63 -0.98 -0.64 7.79
CA VAL A 63 0.06 -1.17 6.91
C VAL A 63 0.84 -2.28 7.61
N ALA A 64 1.26 -2.07 8.85
CA ALA A 64 2.01 -3.07 9.61
C ALA A 64 1.20 -4.35 9.83
N GLU A 65 -0.07 -4.22 10.24
CA GLU A 65 -0.99 -5.35 10.45
C GLU A 65 -1.22 -6.13 9.15
N LYS A 66 -1.40 -5.43 8.04
CA LYS A 66 -1.60 -6.09 6.74
C LYS A 66 -0.37 -6.86 6.29
N VAL A 67 0.84 -6.33 6.49
CA VAL A 67 2.11 -7.03 6.23
C VAL A 67 2.23 -8.29 7.10
N LEU A 68 1.90 -8.20 8.39
CA LEU A 68 1.96 -9.34 9.32
C LEU A 68 0.96 -10.43 8.95
N ARG A 69 -0.27 -10.06 8.60
CA ARG A 69 -1.28 -11.00 8.10
C ARG A 69 -0.81 -11.73 6.83
N HIS A 70 -0.16 -11.02 5.92
CA HIS A 70 0.44 -11.66 4.74
C HIS A 70 1.59 -12.60 5.11
N SER A 71 2.38 -12.25 6.13
CA SER A 71 3.43 -13.13 6.67
C SER A 71 2.84 -14.40 7.24
N GLU A 72 1.85 -14.29 8.11
CA GLU A 72 1.16 -15.42 8.73
C GLU A 72 0.52 -16.34 7.69
N ALA A 73 -0.25 -15.77 6.76
CA ALA A 73 -0.95 -16.54 5.73
C ALA A 73 -0.03 -17.33 4.80
N LEU A 74 1.24 -16.94 4.69
CA LEU A 74 2.24 -17.59 3.83
C LEU A 74 3.28 -18.40 4.62
N GLY A 75 3.10 -18.58 5.93
CA GLY A 75 4.04 -19.33 6.77
C GLY A 75 5.37 -18.61 7.00
N GLY A 76 5.39 -17.29 6.90
CA GLY A 76 6.54 -16.43 7.11
C GLY A 76 7.07 -15.77 5.83
N LEU A 77 7.32 -14.47 5.90
CA LEU A 77 7.96 -13.70 4.84
C LEU A 77 9.41 -13.37 5.16
N SER A 78 10.26 -13.52 4.15
CA SER A 78 11.68 -13.12 4.20
C SER A 78 11.91 -11.73 3.60
N ARG A 79 10.92 -11.18 2.87
CA ARG A 79 10.97 -9.83 2.28
C ARG A 79 9.56 -9.33 1.96
N PHE A 80 9.31 -8.07 2.27
CA PHE A 80 8.17 -7.31 1.78
C PHE A 80 8.69 -6.07 1.04
N SER A 81 8.20 -5.82 -0.17
CA SER A 81 8.63 -4.67 -0.99
C SER A 81 7.42 -3.86 -1.44
N PHE A 82 7.56 -2.53 -1.37
CA PHE A 82 6.55 -1.56 -1.75
C PHE A 82 6.92 -0.91 -3.08
N GLN A 83 5.99 -0.93 -4.02
CA GLN A 83 6.00 -0.02 -5.17
C GLN A 83 5.19 1.22 -4.77
N LEU A 84 5.89 2.27 -4.35
CA LEU A 84 5.31 3.52 -3.85
C LEU A 84 4.88 4.47 -4.98
N ASP A 85 5.72 4.60 -6.01
CA ASP A 85 5.54 5.61 -7.05
C ASP A 85 4.76 5.07 -8.25
N VAL A 86 3.44 5.04 -8.11
CA VAL A 86 2.49 4.73 -9.20
C VAL A 86 1.32 5.71 -9.28
N ALA A 87 1.19 6.56 -8.26
CA ALA A 87 0.08 7.50 -8.09
C ALA A 87 0.49 8.95 -8.35
N GLY A 88 1.66 9.22 -8.96
CA GLY A 88 2.10 10.58 -9.23
C GLY A 88 2.25 11.43 -7.97
N LEU A 89 2.70 10.79 -6.88
CA LEU A 89 2.94 11.43 -5.59
C LEU A 89 4.07 12.45 -5.71
N THR A 90 4.02 13.50 -4.89
CA THR A 90 5.12 14.47 -4.83
C THR A 90 6.36 13.83 -4.19
N HIS A 91 7.53 14.40 -4.45
CA HIS A 91 8.76 13.96 -3.80
C HIS A 91 8.65 13.99 -2.26
N GLU A 92 8.03 15.04 -1.70
CA GLU A 92 7.82 15.18 -0.25
C GLU A 92 6.94 14.06 0.30
N GLN A 93 5.84 13.73 -0.38
CA GLN A 93 4.95 12.63 0.00
C GLN A 93 5.66 11.28 -0.03
N LEU A 94 6.51 11.04 -1.04
CA LEU A 94 7.31 9.81 -1.14
C LEU A 94 8.34 9.73 -0.01
N MET A 95 9.06 10.82 0.27
CA MET A 95 10.05 10.86 1.35
C MET A 95 9.41 10.65 2.72
N ASN A 96 8.24 11.24 2.96
CA ASN A 96 7.47 11.02 4.19
C ASN A 96 7.05 9.55 4.35
N ALA A 97 6.51 8.94 3.28
CA ALA A 97 6.14 7.53 3.32
C ALA A 97 7.35 6.60 3.55
N ILE A 98 8.50 6.91 2.96
CA ILE A 98 9.75 6.17 3.20
C ILE A 98 10.17 6.28 4.68
N ASP A 99 10.09 7.48 5.27
CA ASP A 99 10.39 7.70 6.69
C ASP A 99 9.46 6.86 7.59
N LEU A 100 8.15 6.94 7.37
CA LEU A 100 7.16 6.16 8.12
C LEU A 100 7.38 4.65 7.96
N LEU A 101 7.69 4.16 6.75
CA LEU A 101 8.00 2.75 6.52
C LEU A 101 9.24 2.31 7.32
N GLY A 102 10.32 3.09 7.26
CA GLY A 102 11.60 2.77 7.90
C GLY A 102 11.55 2.88 9.42
N ASN A 103 10.95 3.95 9.93
CA ASN A 103 11.02 4.35 11.33
C ASN A 103 9.80 3.94 12.17
N LYS A 104 8.67 3.59 11.53
CA LYS A 104 7.44 3.22 12.25
C LYS A 104 6.97 1.81 11.89
N VAL A 105 6.70 1.54 10.62
CA VAL A 105 6.15 0.25 10.17
C VAL A 105 7.14 -0.89 10.39
N SER A 106 8.38 -0.75 9.91
CA SER A 106 9.40 -1.79 9.99
C SER A 106 9.67 -2.26 11.43
N PRO A 107 9.85 -1.37 12.43
CA PRO A 107 9.96 -1.77 13.84
C PRO A 107 8.76 -2.58 14.36
N ILE A 108 7.51 -2.20 14.03
CA ILE A 108 6.30 -2.92 14.47
C ILE A 108 6.30 -4.34 13.91
N VAL A 109 6.55 -4.48 12.60
CA VAL A 109 6.57 -5.77 11.91
C VAL A 109 7.68 -6.66 12.47
N ASN A 110 8.91 -6.15 12.55
CA ASN A 110 10.06 -6.94 13.02
C ASN A 110 9.91 -7.39 14.48
N LYS A 111 9.31 -6.56 15.34
CA LYS A 111 9.05 -6.93 16.74
C LYS A 111 8.06 -8.09 16.88
N LYS A 112 7.08 -8.20 15.98
CA LYS A 112 6.08 -9.29 15.99
C LYS A 112 6.54 -10.56 15.26
N LEU A 113 7.59 -10.47 14.44
CA LEU A 113 8.19 -11.60 13.72
C LEU A 113 9.45 -12.18 14.38
N SER A 114 9.96 -11.52 15.42
CA SER A 114 11.09 -12.00 16.25
C SER A 114 10.58 -12.92 17.36
#